data_AF-A0A3D4M3N7-F1
#
_entry.id   AF-A0A3D4M3N7-F1
#
_cell.length_a   1.000
_cell.length_b   1.000
_cell.length_c   1.000
_cell.angle_alpha   90.00
_cell.angle_beta   90.00
_cell.angle_gamma   90.00
#
_symmetry.space_group_name_H-M   'P 1'
#
loop_
_entity.id
_entity.type
_entity.pdbx_description
1 polymer ?
#
loop_
_entity_poly.entity_id
_entity_poly.type
_entity_poly.pdbx_seq_one_letter_code
_entity_poly.pdbx_strand_id
1 'polypeptide(L)'
;MKKHISVLLGAIFSLSAYGQNSEFTTYSNGLIYSEQTMNKLAYIVDSLNLEFKVCDFNRVFYSKSQTIGHLVTLKSGDIEQARKDLENEIPFDSFLKKYPTATVQREVLILKWRYTNYKKQEVAEIEHFDLRGNYGFSIDLADAALYDKDYTGTWLYSYRAKTTYSDETLTAFYFPGPFTSVPIPQKYALMVGYADCLIDTNTTKFKEDLEEGWVELPNNWTRLPEKKQKKLLEEMRSTRVLGFCSMDNRPRQHAVNIALLSAETYSWEVFLKAHLDIMNDRFERVSDGSYAWGHRATYIKELEELHINVTDLILGISLRVENPATNHYYGSIGRLGRALAQTNKRAEVEEAILAAIADPELDHYNRLLFYFLFKNYNYHIADMVIKQENSERLKKAAETLPDYLYKELANQ
;
A
#
# COMPACT_ATOMS: atom_id res chain seq x y z
N MET A 1 -35.12 52.13 -4.01
CA MET A 1 -34.49 51.76 -2.71
C MET A 1 -34.70 50.31 -2.28
N LYS A 2 -35.87 49.69 -2.43
CA LYS A 2 -36.10 48.30 -1.96
C LYS A 2 -35.44 47.17 -2.78
N LYS A 3 -35.03 47.42 -4.03
CA LYS A 3 -34.39 46.40 -4.91
C LYS A 3 -32.88 46.24 -4.75
N HIS A 4 -32.18 47.25 -4.21
CA HIS A 4 -30.72 47.17 -4.00
C HIS A 4 -30.33 46.60 -2.64
N ILE A 5 -31.24 46.57 -1.67
CA ILE A 5 -31.01 45.98 -0.35
C ILE A 5 -31.07 44.43 -0.42
N SER A 6 -31.89 43.86 -1.32
CA SER A 6 -32.00 42.40 -1.49
C SER A 6 -30.77 41.76 -2.16
N VAL A 7 -30.03 42.50 -2.99
CA VAL A 7 -28.80 42.00 -3.63
C VAL A 7 -27.62 42.02 -2.63
N LEU A 8 -27.59 42.99 -1.71
CA LEU A 8 -26.56 43.07 -0.68
C LEU A 8 -26.72 41.98 0.39
N LEU A 9 -27.96 41.60 0.74
CA LEU A 9 -28.24 40.52 1.69
C LEU A 9 -27.95 39.11 1.13
N GLY A 10 -28.05 38.91 -0.20
CA GLY A 10 -27.65 37.66 -0.85
C GLY A 10 -26.13 37.46 -0.94
N ALA A 11 -25.36 38.56 -1.04
CA ALA A 11 -23.90 38.52 -1.07
C ALA A 11 -23.28 38.32 0.34
N ILE A 12 -23.99 38.69 1.41
CA ILE A 12 -23.51 38.50 2.78
C ILE A 12 -23.74 37.05 3.27
N PHE A 13 -24.76 36.35 2.78
CA PHE A 13 -25.00 34.94 3.13
C PHE A 13 -24.16 33.92 2.35
N SER A 14 -23.45 34.32 1.29
CA SER A 14 -22.52 33.46 0.55
C SER A 14 -21.09 33.48 1.12
N LEU A 15 -20.77 34.40 2.03
CA LEU A 15 -19.47 34.50 2.69
C LEU A 15 -19.35 33.68 3.99
N SER A 16 -20.40 32.93 4.38
CA SER A 16 -20.42 32.16 5.64
C SER A 16 -20.40 30.64 5.44
N ALA A 17 -20.09 30.15 4.24
CA ALA A 17 -20.06 28.72 3.92
C ALA A 17 -18.66 28.12 3.68
N TYR A 18 -17.60 28.78 4.15
CA TYR A 18 -16.26 28.18 4.25
C TYR A 18 -15.87 27.98 5.71
N GLY A 19 -16.61 27.10 6.37
CA GLY A 19 -16.18 26.43 7.59
C GLY A 19 -16.12 24.94 7.32
N GLN A 20 -15.32 24.49 6.35
CA GLN A 20 -14.82 23.13 6.43
C GLN A 20 -13.93 23.15 7.68
N ASN A 21 -14.42 22.64 8.80
CA ASN A 21 -13.56 22.32 9.94
C ASN A 21 -12.47 21.39 9.38
N SER A 22 -11.27 21.91 9.18
CA SER A 22 -10.13 21.11 8.80
C SER A 22 -9.90 20.09 9.91
N GLU A 23 -9.58 18.85 9.54
CA GLU A 23 -9.41 17.75 10.48
C GLU A 23 -8.34 18.07 11.56
N PHE A 24 -7.32 18.86 11.19
CA PHE A 24 -6.34 19.44 12.10
C PHE A 24 -6.19 20.94 11.87
N THR A 25 -5.49 21.62 12.79
CA THR A 25 -5.14 23.03 12.67
C THR A 25 -4.40 23.28 11.35
N THR A 26 -4.93 24.17 10.53
CA THR A 26 -4.28 24.68 9.32
C THR A 26 -3.67 26.06 9.57
N TYR A 27 -2.43 26.25 9.16
CA TYR A 27 -1.74 27.54 9.23
C TYR A 27 -2.13 28.44 8.06
N SER A 28 -1.63 29.69 8.04
CA SER A 28 -1.93 30.68 6.99
C SER A 28 -1.51 30.25 5.58
N ASN A 29 -0.54 29.35 5.47
CA ASN A 29 -0.11 28.71 4.21
C ASN A 29 -1.08 27.60 3.74
N GLY A 30 -2.13 27.30 4.50
CA GLY A 30 -3.11 26.26 4.17
C GLY A 30 -2.63 24.83 4.43
N LEU A 31 -1.53 24.65 5.17
CA LEU A 31 -0.95 23.35 5.51
C LEU A 31 -1.11 23.05 7.01
N ILE A 32 -0.92 21.79 7.42
CA ILE A 32 -0.89 21.43 8.84
C ILE A 32 0.42 21.80 9.56
N TYR A 33 1.41 22.32 8.83
CA TYR A 33 2.70 22.77 9.35
C TYR A 33 2.88 24.27 9.14
N SER A 34 3.54 24.94 10.10
CA SER A 34 3.81 26.37 10.01
C SER A 34 4.77 26.69 8.85
N GLU A 35 4.70 27.90 8.31
CA GLU A 35 5.62 28.37 7.27
C GLU A 35 7.08 28.28 7.70
N GLN A 36 7.38 28.63 8.96
CA GLN A 36 8.72 28.50 9.52
C GLN A 36 9.20 27.04 9.50
N THR A 37 8.33 26.10 9.90
CA THR A 37 8.63 24.67 9.89
C THR A 37 8.85 24.15 8.47
N MET A 38 8.00 24.54 7.52
CA MET A 38 8.11 24.14 6.11
C MET A 38 9.41 24.63 5.47
N ASN A 39 9.79 25.90 5.70
CA ASN A 39 11.05 26.45 5.18
C ASN A 39 12.29 25.70 5.70
N LYS A 40 12.24 25.24 6.95
CA LYS A 40 13.31 24.44 7.56
C LYS A 40 13.39 23.04 6.96
N LEU A 41 12.25 22.37 6.81
CA LEU A 41 12.17 21.04 6.21
C LEU A 41 12.58 21.07 4.74
N ALA A 42 12.23 22.11 4.00
CA ALA A 42 12.61 22.29 2.60
C ALA A 42 14.13 22.23 2.41
N TYR A 43 14.91 22.84 3.32
CA TYR A 43 16.38 22.76 3.27
C TYR A 43 16.89 21.31 3.42
N ILE A 44 16.25 20.50 4.27
CA ILE A 44 16.60 19.08 4.43
C ILE A 44 16.26 18.33 3.13
N VAL A 45 15.09 18.56 2.56
CA VAL A 45 14.67 17.91 1.32
C VAL A 45 15.56 18.30 0.15
N ASP A 46 15.96 19.56 0.02
CA ASP A 46 16.89 20.02 -1.01
C ASP A 46 18.24 19.30 -0.90
N SER A 47 18.74 19.12 0.32
CA SER A 47 19.97 18.35 0.58
C SER A 47 19.83 16.89 0.16
N LEU A 48 18.73 16.23 0.52
CA LEU A 48 18.48 14.82 0.18
C LEU A 48 18.27 14.64 -1.32
N ASN A 49 17.53 15.54 -1.97
CA ASN A 49 17.36 15.55 -3.42
C ASN A 49 18.70 15.71 -4.15
N LEU A 50 19.60 16.55 -3.62
CA LEU A 50 20.94 16.70 -4.18
C LEU A 50 21.78 15.43 -3.98
N GLU A 51 21.76 14.87 -2.77
CA GLU A 51 22.45 13.62 -2.44
C GLU A 51 22.01 12.47 -3.35
N PHE A 52 20.69 12.30 -3.54
CA PHE A 52 20.14 11.29 -4.43
C PHE A 52 20.61 11.46 -5.89
N LYS A 53 20.66 12.69 -6.40
CA LYS A 53 21.10 12.98 -7.77
C LYS A 53 22.57 12.66 -8.03
N VAL A 54 23.42 12.73 -7.00
CA VAL A 54 24.86 12.45 -7.11
C VAL A 54 25.23 11.04 -6.62
N CYS A 55 24.27 10.30 -6.07
CA CYS A 55 24.46 8.94 -5.59
C CYS A 55 24.57 7.98 -6.78
N ASP A 56 25.62 7.16 -6.78
CA ASP A 56 25.72 6.04 -7.70
C ASP A 56 24.84 4.89 -7.18
N PHE A 57 23.63 4.79 -7.72
CA PHE A 57 22.62 3.84 -7.27
C PHE A 57 22.86 2.44 -7.88
N ASN A 58 23.73 1.66 -7.24
CA ASN A 58 24.11 0.31 -7.68
C ASN A 58 23.25 -0.82 -7.09
N ARG A 59 22.17 -0.49 -6.37
CA ARG A 59 21.33 -1.51 -5.74
C ARG A 59 20.39 -2.14 -6.76
N VAL A 60 20.49 -3.45 -6.89
CA VAL A 60 19.55 -4.25 -7.68
C VAL A 60 18.42 -4.75 -6.78
N PHE A 61 17.20 -4.35 -7.12
CA PHE A 61 15.98 -4.91 -6.56
C PHE A 61 15.45 -6.00 -7.49
N TYR A 62 14.74 -6.96 -6.92
CA TYR A 62 14.08 -8.00 -7.70
C TYR A 62 12.58 -8.00 -7.45
N SER A 63 11.79 -8.49 -8.39
CA SER A 63 10.37 -8.72 -8.18
C SER A 63 10.13 -9.72 -7.07
N LYS A 64 8.93 -9.71 -6.47
CA LYS A 64 8.50 -10.85 -5.66
C LYS A 64 8.55 -12.14 -6.48
N SER A 65 8.85 -13.24 -5.80
CA SER A 65 8.95 -14.56 -6.41
C SER A 65 7.56 -15.00 -6.88
N GLN A 66 7.42 -15.26 -8.18
CA GLN A 66 6.12 -15.52 -8.78
C GLN A 66 6.18 -16.56 -9.90
N THR A 67 5.06 -17.22 -10.15
CA THR A 67 4.86 -18.17 -11.25
C THR A 67 3.43 -18.12 -11.78
N ILE A 68 3.20 -18.78 -12.92
CA ILE A 68 1.88 -19.00 -13.49
C ILE A 68 1.53 -20.46 -13.20
N GLY A 69 0.43 -20.67 -12.47
CA GLY A 69 0.00 -22.01 -12.07
C GLY A 69 -1.47 -22.27 -12.35
N HIS A 70 -2.00 -23.35 -11.75
CA HIS A 70 -3.41 -23.70 -11.82
C HIS A 70 -3.95 -23.87 -10.40
N LEU A 71 -5.14 -23.33 -10.15
CA LEU A 71 -5.87 -23.51 -8.90
C LEU A 71 -7.00 -24.50 -9.13
N VAL A 72 -7.01 -25.59 -8.36
CA VAL A 72 -8.01 -26.65 -8.44
C VAL A 72 -8.77 -26.71 -7.13
N THR A 73 -10.09 -26.85 -7.20
CA THR A 73 -10.94 -27.01 -6.03
C THR A 73 -11.91 -28.17 -6.23
N LEU A 74 -11.94 -29.10 -5.28
CA LEU A 74 -12.84 -30.24 -5.22
C LEU A 74 -13.69 -30.14 -3.95
N LYS A 75 -15.02 -30.10 -4.11
CA LYS A 75 -16.00 -29.98 -3.01
C LYS A 75 -16.92 -31.20 -2.86
N SER A 76 -16.77 -32.19 -3.74
CA SER A 76 -17.59 -33.40 -3.77
C SER A 76 -16.85 -34.52 -4.52
N GLY A 77 -17.30 -35.76 -4.32
CA GLY A 77 -16.64 -36.95 -4.87
C GLY A 77 -15.69 -37.60 -3.87
N ASP A 78 -14.75 -38.40 -4.36
CA ASP A 78 -13.77 -39.10 -3.52
C ASP A 78 -12.57 -38.20 -3.19
N ILE A 79 -12.77 -37.28 -2.25
CA ILE A 79 -11.77 -36.27 -1.86
C ILE A 79 -10.56 -36.92 -1.19
N GLU A 80 -10.76 -37.96 -0.39
CA GLU A 80 -9.66 -38.65 0.28
C GLU A 80 -8.76 -39.38 -0.73
N GLN A 81 -9.33 -39.99 -1.77
CA GLN A 81 -8.50 -40.53 -2.85
C GLN A 81 -7.81 -39.42 -3.65
N ALA A 82 -8.49 -38.30 -3.90
CA ALA A 82 -7.87 -37.15 -4.57
C ALA A 82 -6.66 -36.63 -3.80
N ARG A 83 -6.76 -36.53 -2.47
CA ARG A 83 -5.66 -36.15 -1.57
C ARG A 83 -4.47 -37.09 -1.71
N LYS A 84 -4.71 -38.41 -1.66
CA LYS A 84 -3.65 -39.43 -1.85
C LYS A 84 -3.01 -39.34 -3.24
N ASP A 85 -3.79 -39.07 -4.28
CA ASP A 85 -3.25 -38.92 -5.62
C ASP A 85 -2.36 -37.67 -5.75
N LEU A 86 -2.71 -36.57 -5.08
CA LEU A 86 -1.86 -35.36 -5.01
C LEU A 86 -0.55 -35.65 -4.27
N GLU A 87 -0.59 -36.41 -3.16
CA GLU A 87 0.61 -36.86 -2.44
C GLU A 87 1.53 -37.75 -3.30
N ASN A 88 0.95 -38.51 -4.22
CA ASN A 88 1.67 -39.34 -5.19
C ASN A 88 1.98 -38.59 -6.50
N GLU A 89 1.86 -37.26 -6.52
CA GLU A 89 2.20 -36.38 -7.64
C GLU A 89 1.52 -36.78 -8.97
N ILE A 90 0.24 -37.14 -8.92
CA ILE A 90 -0.56 -37.43 -10.12
C ILE A 90 -0.41 -36.28 -11.17
N PRO A 91 -0.17 -36.60 -12.46
CA PRO A 91 -0.08 -35.57 -13.49
C PRO A 91 -1.38 -34.75 -13.59
N PHE A 92 -1.25 -33.44 -13.87
CA PHE A 92 -2.37 -32.51 -13.90
C PHE A 92 -3.56 -32.98 -14.77
N ASP A 93 -3.30 -33.34 -16.03
CA ASP A 93 -4.37 -33.80 -16.93
C ASP A 93 -4.98 -35.14 -16.49
N SER A 94 -4.21 -36.00 -15.82
CA SER A 94 -4.71 -37.25 -15.24
C SER A 94 -5.63 -36.98 -14.05
N PHE A 95 -5.30 -35.99 -13.20
CA PHE A 95 -6.15 -35.54 -12.11
C PHE A 95 -7.50 -35.04 -12.64
N LEU A 96 -7.50 -34.17 -13.67
CA LEU A 96 -8.74 -33.63 -14.23
C LEU A 96 -9.63 -34.70 -14.87
N LYS A 97 -9.03 -35.73 -15.49
CA LYS A 97 -9.79 -36.87 -16.04
C LYS A 97 -10.40 -37.73 -14.93
N LYS A 98 -9.66 -37.96 -13.84
CA LYS A 98 -10.12 -38.79 -12.72
C LYS A 98 -11.16 -38.07 -11.85
N TYR A 99 -11.07 -36.75 -11.74
CA TYR A 99 -11.94 -35.91 -10.90
C TYR A 99 -12.67 -34.85 -11.74
N PRO A 100 -13.64 -35.23 -12.60
CA PRO A 100 -14.30 -34.31 -13.52
C PRO A 100 -15.19 -33.26 -12.83
N THR A 101 -15.50 -33.43 -11.54
CA THR A 101 -16.24 -32.46 -10.72
C THR A 101 -15.36 -31.34 -10.16
N ALA A 102 -14.04 -31.42 -10.34
CA ALA A 102 -13.12 -30.39 -9.89
C ALA A 102 -13.34 -29.08 -10.66
N THR A 103 -13.42 -27.97 -9.94
CA THR A 103 -13.37 -26.63 -10.54
C THR A 103 -11.90 -26.25 -10.75
N VAL A 104 -11.58 -25.71 -11.92
CA VAL A 104 -10.20 -25.36 -12.29
C VAL A 104 -10.14 -23.91 -12.75
N GLN A 105 -9.23 -23.15 -12.17
CA GLN A 105 -8.78 -21.87 -12.69
C GLN A 105 -7.39 -22.09 -13.29
N ARG A 106 -7.28 -21.95 -14.61
CA ARG A 106 -6.02 -22.12 -15.34
C ARG A 106 -5.30 -20.79 -15.40
N GLU A 107 -3.97 -20.88 -15.52
CA GLU A 107 -3.07 -19.74 -15.69
C GLU A 107 -3.32 -18.62 -14.68
N VAL A 108 -3.24 -18.94 -13.39
CA VAL A 108 -3.37 -17.95 -12.31
C VAL A 108 -1.99 -17.47 -11.85
N LEU A 109 -1.91 -16.19 -11.46
CA LEU A 109 -0.69 -15.65 -10.86
C LEU A 109 -0.55 -16.16 -9.42
N ILE A 110 0.56 -16.82 -9.13
CA ILE A 110 0.87 -17.34 -7.80
C ILE A 110 2.14 -16.65 -7.29
N LEU A 111 2.05 -16.12 -6.08
CA LEU A 111 3.13 -15.43 -5.39
C LEU A 111 3.69 -16.31 -4.28
N LYS A 112 4.97 -16.13 -4.00
CA LYS A 112 5.67 -16.76 -2.89
C LYS A 112 6.19 -15.68 -1.96
N TRP A 113 5.80 -15.76 -0.70
CA TRP A 113 6.12 -14.77 0.32
C TRP A 113 7.00 -15.37 1.41
N ARG A 114 7.88 -14.54 1.96
CA ARG A 114 8.63 -14.81 3.19
C ARG A 114 8.48 -13.58 4.08
N TYR A 115 7.92 -13.76 5.27
CA TYR A 115 7.70 -12.65 6.20
C TYR A 115 7.73 -13.11 7.66
N THR A 116 7.88 -12.16 8.58
CA THR A 116 7.77 -12.41 10.01
C THR A 116 6.35 -12.10 10.47
N ASN A 117 5.66 -13.09 11.04
CA ASN A 117 4.28 -12.91 11.51
C ASN A 117 4.22 -12.18 12.88
N TYR A 118 3.00 -11.94 13.37
CA TYR A 118 2.77 -11.27 14.66
C TYR A 118 3.33 -12.03 15.89
N LYS A 119 3.65 -13.32 15.74
CA LYS A 119 4.30 -14.15 16.76
C LYS A 119 5.84 -14.11 16.65
N LYS A 120 6.39 -13.23 15.81
CA LYS A 120 7.83 -13.14 15.51
C LYS A 120 8.40 -14.43 14.90
N GLN A 121 7.58 -15.19 14.20
CA GLN A 121 8.00 -16.41 13.51
C GLN A 121 8.16 -16.12 12.02
N GLU A 122 9.22 -16.66 11.42
CA GLU A 122 9.37 -16.67 9.96
C GLU A 122 8.32 -17.59 9.36
N VAL A 123 7.57 -17.07 8.39
CA VAL A 123 6.54 -17.78 7.66
C VAL A 123 6.87 -17.68 6.18
N ALA A 124 6.74 -18.81 5.49
CA ALA A 124 6.72 -18.86 4.05
C ALA A 124 5.29 -19.17 3.60
N GLU A 125 4.78 -18.42 2.63
CA GLU A 125 3.39 -18.55 2.15
C GLU A 125 3.39 -18.65 0.63
N ILE A 126 2.49 -19.47 0.08
CA ILE A 126 2.17 -19.48 -1.35
C ILE A 126 0.73 -19.00 -1.51
N GLU A 127 0.54 -17.94 -2.30
CA GLU A 127 -0.74 -17.23 -2.44
C GLU A 127 -1.15 -17.10 -3.91
N HIS A 128 -2.42 -17.37 -4.18
CA HIS A 128 -3.10 -16.98 -5.41
C HIS A 128 -3.41 -15.49 -5.37
N PHE A 129 -2.89 -14.71 -6.31
CA PHE A 129 -3.29 -13.32 -6.43
C PHE A 129 -4.65 -13.19 -7.12
N ASP A 130 -5.73 -13.30 -6.33
CA ASP A 130 -7.11 -13.25 -6.82
C ASP A 130 -7.51 -11.84 -7.25
N LEU A 131 -7.80 -11.66 -8.54
CA LEU A 131 -8.23 -10.38 -9.09
C LEU A 131 -9.69 -10.06 -8.80
N ARG A 132 -10.55 -11.07 -8.53
CA ARG A 132 -12.01 -10.94 -8.43
C ARG A 132 -12.50 -10.77 -7.00
N GLY A 133 -11.73 -11.30 -6.04
CA GLY A 133 -12.07 -11.30 -4.62
C GLY A 133 -11.22 -10.35 -3.79
N ASN A 134 -11.60 -10.21 -2.52
CA ASN A 134 -10.77 -9.52 -1.52
C ASN A 134 -9.71 -10.44 -0.90
N TYR A 135 -9.80 -11.76 -1.13
CA TYR A 135 -8.93 -12.77 -0.53
C TYR A 135 -8.64 -13.89 -1.52
N GLY A 136 -7.37 -14.09 -1.82
CA GLY A 136 -6.89 -15.26 -2.54
C GLY A 136 -6.92 -16.52 -1.69
N PHE A 137 -6.79 -17.67 -2.36
CA PHE A 137 -6.42 -18.90 -1.68
C PHE A 137 -4.93 -18.86 -1.36
N SER A 138 -4.55 -19.14 -0.11
CA SER A 138 -3.15 -19.24 0.29
C SER A 138 -2.88 -20.44 1.17
N ILE A 139 -1.61 -20.84 1.21
CA ILE A 139 -1.10 -21.94 2.02
C ILE A 139 0.15 -21.46 2.74
N ASP A 140 0.07 -21.38 4.06
CA ASP A 140 1.23 -21.26 4.95
C ASP A 140 2.03 -22.57 4.91
N LEU A 141 3.31 -22.47 4.57
CA LEU A 141 4.23 -23.60 4.59
C LEU A 141 4.61 -23.91 6.04
N ALA A 142 4.60 -25.19 6.40
CA ALA A 142 4.91 -25.64 7.76
C ALA A 142 6.36 -25.35 8.18
N ASP A 143 7.27 -25.16 7.22
CA ASP A 143 8.68 -24.84 7.42
C ASP A 143 9.10 -23.74 6.43
N ALA A 144 9.71 -22.67 6.93
CA ALA A 144 10.23 -21.58 6.13
C ALA A 144 11.33 -22.02 5.14
N ALA A 145 12.01 -23.14 5.39
CA ALA A 145 12.97 -23.73 4.46
C ALA A 145 12.32 -24.22 3.15
N LEU A 146 11.01 -24.50 3.16
CA LEU A 146 10.25 -24.85 1.94
C LEU A 146 10.10 -23.65 1.00
N TYR A 147 10.45 -22.44 1.45
CA TYR A 147 10.50 -21.27 0.58
C TYR A 147 11.51 -21.40 -0.57
N ASP A 148 12.56 -22.20 -0.42
CA ASP A 148 13.56 -22.37 -1.49
C ASP A 148 13.33 -23.67 -2.31
N LYS A 149 12.29 -24.45 -1.96
CA LYS A 149 11.89 -25.66 -2.70
C LYS A 149 11.41 -25.30 -4.12
N ASP A 150 11.87 -26.08 -5.10
CA ASP A 150 11.31 -26.11 -6.45
C ASP A 150 10.00 -26.93 -6.45
N TYR A 151 8.93 -26.30 -6.92
CA TYR A 151 7.60 -26.91 -7.00
C TYR A 151 7.22 -27.30 -8.44
N THR A 152 8.12 -27.13 -9.41
CA THR A 152 7.85 -27.41 -10.82
C THR A 152 7.34 -28.83 -11.05
N GLY A 153 6.20 -28.95 -11.72
CA GLY A 153 5.52 -30.21 -12.00
C GLY A 153 4.82 -30.84 -10.79
N THR A 154 4.83 -30.20 -9.61
CA THR A 154 4.28 -30.75 -8.36
C THR A 154 3.00 -30.04 -7.93
N TRP A 155 2.43 -30.52 -6.82
CA TRP A 155 1.25 -29.96 -6.19
C TRP A 155 1.56 -29.39 -4.80
N LEU A 156 0.81 -28.36 -4.42
CA LEU A 156 0.68 -27.94 -3.02
C LEU A 156 -0.81 -27.81 -2.70
N TYR A 157 -1.26 -28.42 -1.61
CA TYR A 157 -2.69 -28.50 -1.33
C TYR A 157 -3.04 -28.18 0.12
N SER A 158 -4.28 -27.73 0.32
CA SER A 158 -4.94 -27.60 1.60
C SER A 158 -6.18 -28.48 1.61
N TYR A 159 -6.28 -29.33 2.62
CA TYR A 159 -7.43 -30.20 2.86
C TYR A 159 -8.19 -29.72 4.09
N ARG A 160 -9.51 -29.61 3.97
CA ARG A 160 -10.41 -29.31 5.08
C ARG A 160 -11.43 -30.43 5.20
N ALA A 161 -11.35 -31.16 6.31
CA ALA A 161 -12.32 -32.18 6.66
C ALA A 161 -13.73 -31.57 6.83
N LYS A 162 -14.75 -32.40 6.60
CA LYS A 162 -16.14 -32.02 6.84
C LYS A 162 -16.35 -31.63 8.31
N THR A 163 -17.07 -30.54 8.52
CA THR A 163 -17.54 -30.12 9.84
C THR A 163 -19.07 -30.00 9.83
N THR A 164 -19.66 -29.65 10.97
CA THR A 164 -21.09 -29.32 11.04
C THR A 164 -21.45 -28.04 10.27
N TYR A 165 -20.46 -27.20 9.94
CA TYR A 165 -20.65 -25.89 9.31
C TYR A 165 -20.09 -25.81 7.88
N SER A 166 -19.34 -26.81 7.43
CA SER A 166 -18.69 -26.81 6.12
C SER A 166 -18.56 -28.21 5.56
N ASP A 167 -18.76 -28.33 4.25
CA ASP A 167 -18.45 -29.56 3.53
C ASP A 167 -16.95 -29.84 3.51
N GLU A 168 -16.61 -31.09 3.21
CA GLU A 168 -15.23 -31.48 2.95
C GLU A 168 -14.74 -30.81 1.66
N THR A 169 -13.54 -30.23 1.69
CA THR A 169 -12.97 -29.55 0.53
C THR A 169 -11.48 -29.79 0.41
N LEU A 170 -11.02 -29.96 -0.83
CA LEU A 170 -9.62 -30.00 -1.21
C LEU A 170 -9.35 -28.87 -2.20
N THR A 171 -8.41 -28.01 -1.89
CA THR A 171 -7.94 -26.95 -2.79
C THR A 171 -6.45 -27.08 -3.01
N ALA A 172 -6.00 -27.02 -4.25
CA ALA A 172 -4.60 -27.26 -4.60
C ALA A 172 -4.09 -26.32 -5.68
N PHE A 173 -2.83 -25.95 -5.56
CA PHE A 173 -2.01 -25.40 -6.62
C PHE A 173 -1.30 -26.51 -7.39
N TYR A 174 -1.28 -26.38 -8.71
CA TYR A 174 -0.35 -27.07 -9.59
C TYR A 174 0.59 -26.05 -10.23
N PHE A 175 1.88 -26.39 -10.33
CA PHE A 175 2.91 -25.48 -10.83
C PHE A 175 3.56 -26.03 -12.10
N PRO A 176 3.11 -25.65 -13.31
CA PRO A 176 3.71 -26.10 -14.56
C PRO A 176 5.17 -25.66 -14.74
N GLY A 177 5.56 -24.53 -14.13
CA GLY A 177 6.90 -23.95 -14.24
C GLY A 177 7.43 -23.44 -12.89
N PRO A 178 8.72 -23.09 -12.84
CA PRO A 178 9.37 -22.66 -11.61
C PRO A 178 8.89 -21.28 -11.17
N PHE A 179 9.08 -20.99 -9.89
CA PHE A 179 9.01 -19.62 -9.41
C PHE A 179 10.21 -18.82 -9.91
N THR A 180 9.96 -17.59 -10.32
CA THR A 180 10.99 -16.68 -10.83
C THR A 180 10.93 -15.33 -10.14
N SER A 181 12.09 -14.69 -10.05
CA SER A 181 12.24 -13.33 -9.55
C SER A 181 13.16 -12.62 -10.53
N VAL A 182 12.69 -11.52 -11.11
CA VAL A 182 13.41 -10.79 -12.18
C VAL A 182 13.90 -9.44 -11.64
N PRO A 183 15.05 -8.92 -12.12
CA PRO A 183 15.49 -7.57 -11.75
C PRO A 183 14.42 -6.53 -12.09
N ILE A 184 14.16 -5.62 -11.16
CA ILE A 184 13.28 -4.48 -11.40
C ILE A 184 13.97 -3.52 -12.37
N PRO A 185 13.31 -3.09 -13.47
CA PRO A 185 13.91 -2.15 -14.43
C PRO A 185 14.43 -0.88 -13.75
N GLN A 186 15.59 -0.39 -14.22
CA GLN A 186 16.35 0.66 -13.53
C GLN A 186 15.51 1.91 -13.20
N LYS A 187 14.61 2.32 -14.08
CA LYS A 187 13.73 3.49 -13.84
C LYS A 187 12.83 3.32 -12.61
N TYR A 188 12.34 2.11 -12.33
CA TYR A 188 11.52 1.83 -11.14
C TYR A 188 12.40 1.57 -9.92
N ALA A 189 13.56 0.94 -10.11
CA ALA A 189 14.55 0.78 -9.06
C ALA A 189 14.98 2.14 -8.48
N LEU A 190 15.15 3.16 -9.32
CA LEU A 190 15.42 4.53 -8.88
C LEU A 190 14.27 5.12 -8.05
N MET A 191 13.01 4.80 -8.33
CA MET A 191 11.87 5.25 -7.50
C MET A 191 11.90 4.61 -6.12
N VAL A 192 12.20 3.31 -6.03
CA VAL A 192 12.39 2.62 -4.74
C VAL A 192 13.57 3.23 -3.99
N GLY A 193 14.70 3.46 -4.68
CA GLY A 193 15.87 4.10 -4.12
C GLY A 193 15.62 5.53 -3.63
N TYR A 194 14.82 6.31 -4.37
CA TYR A 194 14.42 7.66 -3.98
C TYR A 194 13.59 7.64 -2.69
N ALA A 195 12.62 6.71 -2.62
CA ALA A 195 11.83 6.51 -1.41
C ALA A 195 12.71 6.10 -0.21
N ASP A 196 13.63 5.15 -0.40
CA ASP A 196 14.58 4.72 0.64
C ASP A 196 15.56 5.82 1.06
N CYS A 197 15.94 6.71 0.16
CA CYS A 197 16.83 7.84 0.45
C CYS A 197 16.12 8.91 1.28
N LEU A 198 14.89 9.26 0.90
CA LEU A 198 14.11 10.25 1.63
C LEU A 198 13.65 9.71 2.99
N ILE A 199 13.19 8.47 3.02
CA ILE A 199 12.70 7.83 4.23
C ILE A 199 13.88 7.15 4.90
N ASP A 200 14.47 7.73 5.95
CA ASP A 200 15.52 7.04 6.70
C ASP A 200 15.00 5.66 7.17
N THR A 201 15.50 4.60 6.55
CA THR A 201 15.00 3.25 6.77
C THR A 201 15.60 2.64 8.03
N ASN A 202 16.69 3.20 8.58
CA ASN A 202 17.35 2.69 9.78
C ASN A 202 16.66 3.13 11.08
N THR A 203 16.00 4.29 11.08
CA THR A 203 15.27 4.79 12.25
C THR A 203 13.79 4.42 12.19
N THR A 204 13.26 3.82 13.25
CA THR A 204 11.82 3.57 13.38
C THR A 204 11.08 4.78 13.96
N LYS A 205 9.81 4.96 13.54
CA LYS A 205 8.92 5.99 14.12
C LYS A 205 8.75 5.78 15.62
N PHE A 206 8.45 4.54 16.00
CA PHE A 206 8.25 4.08 17.37
C PHE A 206 9.51 3.35 17.88
N LYS A 207 9.77 3.41 19.18
CA LYS A 207 10.84 2.61 19.81
C LYS A 207 10.42 1.14 19.98
N GLU A 208 11.38 0.25 20.21
CA GLU A 208 11.14 -1.21 20.27
C GLU A 208 10.27 -1.62 21.46
N ASP A 209 10.45 -0.99 22.63
CA ASP A 209 9.71 -1.28 23.86
C ASP A 209 8.64 -0.22 24.13
N LEU A 210 7.49 -0.36 23.45
CA LEU A 210 6.37 0.57 23.62
C LEU A 210 5.53 0.26 24.85
N GLU A 211 5.20 1.30 25.61
CA GLU A 211 4.19 1.23 26.67
C GLU A 211 2.81 1.57 26.08
N GLU A 212 1.78 0.80 26.46
CA GLU A 212 0.40 1.16 26.12
C GLU A 212 -0.02 2.42 26.89
N GLY A 213 -0.54 3.41 26.20
CA GLY A 213 -0.94 4.65 26.86
C GLY A 213 -1.37 5.75 25.90
N TRP A 214 -1.31 6.97 26.41
CA TRP A 214 -1.61 8.18 25.66
C TRP A 214 -0.75 9.34 26.17
N VAL A 215 -0.19 10.09 25.23
CA VAL A 215 0.58 11.30 25.52
C VAL A 215 -0.09 12.46 24.81
N GLU A 216 -0.60 13.42 25.59
CA GLU A 216 -1.23 14.62 25.05
C GLU A 216 -0.20 15.63 24.55
N LEU A 217 -0.50 16.28 23.42
CA LEU A 217 0.25 17.45 22.97
C LEU A 217 -0.30 18.69 23.70
N PRO A 218 0.47 19.36 24.57
CA PRO A 218 -0.02 20.54 25.28
C PRO A 218 -0.38 21.67 24.32
N ASN A 219 -1.45 22.43 24.59
CA ASN A 219 -1.87 23.54 23.72
C ASN A 219 -0.78 24.60 23.46
N ASN A 220 0.20 24.73 24.36
CA ASN A 220 1.33 25.64 24.25
C ASN A 220 2.63 24.95 23.79
N TRP A 221 2.57 23.76 23.18
CA TRP A 221 3.75 22.97 22.81
C TRP A 221 4.76 23.73 21.94
N THR A 222 4.29 24.61 21.05
CA THR A 222 5.14 25.47 20.19
C THR A 222 5.97 26.48 20.97
N ARG A 223 5.57 26.81 22.21
CA ARG A 223 6.28 27.74 23.10
C ARG A 223 7.19 27.02 24.11
N LEU A 224 7.19 25.69 24.09
CA LEU A 224 8.08 24.92 24.96
C LEU A 224 9.53 25.09 24.49
N PRO A 225 10.51 25.13 25.41
CA PRO A 225 11.92 25.04 25.03
C PRO A 225 12.18 23.77 24.20
N GLU A 226 13.06 23.86 23.21
CA GLU A 226 13.40 22.76 22.29
C GLU A 226 13.70 21.43 23.02
N LYS A 227 14.44 21.49 24.14
CA LYS A 227 14.73 20.30 24.97
C LYS A 227 13.46 19.61 25.49
N LYS A 228 12.42 20.37 25.82
CA LYS A 228 11.13 19.82 26.27
C LYS A 228 10.31 19.28 25.09
N GLN A 229 10.37 19.90 23.92
CA GLN A 229 9.73 19.38 22.70
C GLN A 229 10.35 18.05 22.28
N LYS A 230 11.69 17.96 22.27
CA LYS A 230 12.40 16.70 22.01
C LYS A 230 12.04 15.62 23.04
N LYS A 231 11.99 15.97 24.33
CA LYS A 231 11.55 15.02 25.36
C LYS A 231 10.12 14.53 25.12
N LEU A 232 9.20 15.43 24.78
CA LEU A 232 7.80 15.08 24.48
C LEU A 232 7.68 14.18 23.24
N LEU A 233 8.47 14.47 22.20
CA LEU A 233 8.56 13.60 21.02
C LEU A 233 9.02 12.19 21.43
N GLU A 234 10.08 12.08 22.24
CA GLU A 234 10.57 10.80 22.72
C GLU A 234 9.54 10.05 23.58
N GLU A 235 8.79 10.75 24.43
CA GLU A 235 7.68 10.17 25.20
C GLU A 235 6.59 9.63 24.25
N MET A 236 6.17 10.39 23.23
CA MET A 236 5.19 9.92 22.24
C MET A 236 5.67 8.73 21.42
N ARG A 237 6.95 8.70 21.05
CA ARG A 237 7.58 7.59 20.30
C ARG A 237 7.74 6.33 21.14
N SER A 238 7.70 6.44 22.47
CA SER A 238 7.68 5.31 23.40
C SER A 238 6.26 4.85 23.76
N THR A 239 5.22 5.49 23.24
CA THR A 239 3.82 5.16 23.59
C THR A 239 3.07 4.56 22.41
N ARG A 240 2.52 3.36 22.63
CA ARG A 240 1.60 2.69 21.72
C ARG A 240 0.18 3.18 21.98
N VAL A 241 -0.43 3.77 20.95
CA VAL A 241 -1.85 4.16 20.97
C VAL A 241 -2.65 3.21 20.08
N LEU A 242 -3.49 2.39 20.70
CA LEU A 242 -4.40 1.48 20.00
C LEU A 242 -5.79 2.10 19.85
N GLY A 243 -6.30 2.15 18.61
CA GLY A 243 -7.66 2.57 18.34
C GLY A 243 -8.67 1.44 18.61
N PHE A 244 -9.76 1.70 19.32
CA PHE A 244 -10.76 0.64 19.59
C PHE A 244 -11.76 0.43 18.45
N CYS A 245 -11.98 1.45 17.62
CA CYS A 245 -12.87 1.35 16.45
C CYS A 245 -12.41 2.30 15.33
N SER A 246 -13.09 2.23 14.18
CA SER A 246 -12.80 3.07 13.02
C SER A 246 -13.04 4.56 13.26
N MET A 247 -13.91 4.93 14.21
CA MET A 247 -14.18 6.33 14.58
C MET A 247 -13.19 6.89 15.62
N ASP A 248 -12.32 6.05 16.18
CA ASP A 248 -11.36 6.46 17.20
C ASP A 248 -10.21 7.27 16.59
N ASN A 249 -10.23 8.60 16.73
CA ASN A 249 -9.20 9.42 16.11
C ASN A 249 -7.88 9.48 16.90
N ARG A 250 -7.79 8.83 18.08
CA ARG A 250 -6.59 8.92 18.93
C ARG A 250 -5.31 8.45 18.22
N PRO A 251 -5.23 7.27 17.56
CA PRO A 251 -4.00 6.87 16.87
C PRO A 251 -3.57 7.86 15.77
N ARG A 252 -4.55 8.48 15.10
CA ARG A 252 -4.30 9.46 14.05
C ARG A 252 -3.84 10.80 14.61
N GLN A 253 -4.47 11.28 15.68
CA GLN A 253 -4.03 12.46 16.44
C GLN A 253 -2.62 12.26 16.99
N HIS A 254 -2.30 11.07 17.52
CA HIS A 254 -0.95 10.73 17.99
C HIS A 254 0.08 10.84 16.88
N ALA A 255 -0.20 10.29 15.70
CA ALA A 255 0.70 10.38 14.57
C ALA A 255 0.90 11.81 14.07
N VAL A 256 -0.16 12.63 14.06
CA VAL A 256 -0.07 14.07 13.76
C VAL A 256 0.78 14.79 14.79
N ASN A 257 0.61 14.51 16.08
CA ASN A 257 1.42 15.12 17.13
C ASN A 257 2.90 14.75 17.00
N ILE A 258 3.20 13.48 16.68
CA ILE A 258 4.57 13.04 16.37
C ILE A 258 5.10 13.79 15.14
N ALA A 259 4.32 13.90 14.07
CA ALA A 259 4.73 14.60 12.85
C ALA A 259 4.98 16.11 13.12
N LEU A 260 4.12 16.77 13.89
CA LEU A 260 4.28 18.18 14.28
C LEU A 260 5.54 18.40 15.11
N LEU A 261 5.76 17.57 16.14
CA LEU A 261 6.93 17.70 17.00
C LEU A 261 8.22 17.36 16.27
N SER A 262 8.25 16.27 15.49
CA SER A 262 9.44 15.89 14.70
C SER A 262 9.78 16.92 13.63
N ALA A 263 8.77 17.54 13.00
CA ALA A 263 8.98 18.66 12.10
C ALA A 263 9.61 19.85 12.83
N GLU A 264 9.09 20.23 14.00
CA GLU A 264 9.57 21.37 14.78
C GLU A 264 10.96 21.13 15.39
N THR A 265 11.27 19.89 15.79
CA THR A 265 12.56 19.48 16.37
C THR A 265 13.56 18.96 15.34
N TYR A 266 13.25 19.06 14.05
CA TYR A 266 14.14 18.66 12.94
C TYR A 266 14.54 17.18 12.93
N SER A 267 13.67 16.31 13.40
CA SER A 267 13.85 14.85 13.36
C SER A 267 13.26 14.30 12.06
N TRP A 268 13.94 14.56 10.93
CA TRP A 268 13.48 14.22 9.58
C TRP A 268 13.06 12.75 9.45
N GLU A 269 13.89 11.86 10.00
CA GLU A 269 13.72 10.42 9.99
C GLU A 269 12.40 9.96 10.65
N VAL A 270 11.92 10.72 11.64
CA VAL A 270 10.63 10.49 12.30
C VAL A 270 9.51 11.21 11.54
N PHE A 271 9.76 12.43 11.10
CA PHE A 271 8.80 13.30 10.43
C PHE A 271 8.20 12.64 9.21
N LEU A 272 9.02 12.22 8.24
CA LEU A 272 8.50 11.74 6.97
C LEU A 272 7.70 10.44 7.17
N LYS A 273 8.16 9.53 8.03
CA LYS A 273 7.42 8.30 8.35
C LYS A 273 6.08 8.59 9.02
N ALA A 274 6.06 9.50 10.00
CA ALA A 274 4.83 9.90 10.67
C ALA A 274 3.86 10.57 9.68
N HIS A 275 4.37 11.43 8.79
CA HIS A 275 3.56 12.07 7.75
C HIS A 275 2.98 11.05 6.76
N LEU A 276 3.80 10.12 6.26
CA LEU A 276 3.36 9.04 5.38
C LEU A 276 2.32 8.13 6.05
N ASP A 277 2.41 7.90 7.36
CA ASP A 277 1.39 7.16 8.12
C ASP A 277 0.06 7.92 8.20
N ILE A 278 0.09 9.26 8.29
CA ILE A 278 -1.13 10.08 8.22
C ILE A 278 -1.75 9.99 6.83
N MET A 279 -0.93 10.10 5.78
CA MET A 279 -1.38 9.99 4.39
C MET A 279 -1.96 8.59 4.09
N ASN A 280 -1.30 7.53 4.54
CA ASN A 280 -1.71 6.15 4.35
C ASN A 280 -2.74 5.66 5.39
N ASP A 281 -3.08 6.48 6.39
CA ASP A 281 -3.93 6.10 7.53
C ASP A 281 -3.48 4.78 8.18
N ARG A 282 -2.15 4.60 8.29
CA ARG A 282 -1.50 3.37 8.75
C ARG A 282 -1.42 3.33 10.26
N PHE A 283 -2.55 3.02 10.91
CA PHE A 283 -2.66 3.01 12.36
C PHE A 283 -3.19 1.70 12.91
N GLU A 284 -2.73 1.33 14.11
CA GLU A 284 -3.23 0.16 14.82
C GLU A 284 -4.64 0.40 15.35
N ARG A 285 -5.57 -0.46 14.91
CA ARG A 285 -6.98 -0.41 15.31
C ARG A 285 -7.49 -1.83 15.52
N VAL A 286 -8.29 -2.03 16.58
CA VAL A 286 -8.95 -3.32 16.86
C VAL A 286 -10.00 -3.64 15.79
N SER A 287 -10.68 -2.61 15.27
CA SER A 287 -11.60 -2.71 14.15
C SER A 287 -11.48 -1.43 13.32
N ASP A 288 -11.24 -1.58 12.01
CA ASP A 288 -11.21 -0.46 11.07
C ASP A 288 -12.17 -0.72 9.91
N GLY A 289 -13.02 0.26 9.63
CA GLY A 289 -14.10 0.17 8.66
C GLY A 289 -13.88 1.20 7.57
N SER A 290 -14.05 0.79 6.32
CA SER A 290 -13.75 1.59 5.12
C SER A 290 -14.52 2.92 5.03
N TYR A 291 -15.68 3.04 5.68
CA TYR A 291 -16.49 4.26 5.68
C TYR A 291 -15.81 5.45 6.38
N ALA A 292 -14.96 5.21 7.38
CA ALA A 292 -14.26 6.28 8.11
C ALA A 292 -13.14 6.92 7.28
N TRP A 293 -12.71 6.25 6.20
CA TRP A 293 -11.57 6.65 5.39
C TRP A 293 -11.86 7.90 4.56
N GLY A 294 -13.08 8.05 4.05
CA GLY A 294 -13.47 9.16 3.17
C GLY A 294 -13.36 10.54 3.81
N HIS A 295 -13.45 10.63 5.14
CA HIS A 295 -13.41 11.89 5.89
C HIS A 295 -12.00 12.34 6.31
N ARG A 296 -10.99 11.46 6.21
CA ARG A 296 -9.62 11.74 6.64
C ARG A 296 -8.80 12.35 5.51
N ALA A 297 -8.20 13.51 5.66
CA ALA A 297 -7.40 14.12 4.59
C ALA A 297 -6.07 13.36 4.37
N THR A 298 -5.48 13.48 3.18
CA THR A 298 -4.25 12.76 2.83
C THR A 298 -2.98 13.58 3.06
N TYR A 299 -3.10 14.92 3.09
CA TYR A 299 -1.98 15.84 3.31
C TYR A 299 -0.82 15.67 2.30
N ILE A 300 -1.12 15.22 1.08
CA ILE A 300 -0.09 15.08 0.02
C ILE A 300 0.51 16.44 -0.39
N LYS A 301 -0.26 17.53 -0.25
CA LYS A 301 0.17 18.88 -0.61
C LYS A 301 1.41 19.30 0.19
N GLU A 302 1.49 18.92 1.47
CA GLU A 302 2.64 19.17 2.31
C GLU A 302 3.93 18.59 1.71
N LEU A 303 3.87 17.40 1.07
CA LEU A 303 5.03 16.81 0.40
C LEU A 303 5.40 17.59 -0.88
N GLU A 304 4.41 18.05 -1.63
CA GLU A 304 4.63 18.86 -2.84
C GLU A 304 5.30 20.21 -2.52
N GLU A 305 4.85 20.88 -1.46
CA GLU A 305 5.39 22.15 -0.98
C GLU A 305 6.81 22.01 -0.41
N LEU A 306 7.20 20.80 0.02
CA LEU A 306 8.59 20.49 0.38
C LEU A 306 9.49 20.19 -0.83
N HIS A 307 8.99 20.32 -2.05
CA HIS A 307 9.71 19.97 -3.28
C HIS A 307 10.14 18.50 -3.37
N ILE A 308 9.39 17.61 -2.71
CA ILE A 308 9.54 16.17 -2.89
C ILE A 308 8.98 15.77 -4.26
N ASN A 309 9.67 14.89 -4.97
CA ASN A 309 9.09 14.24 -6.14
C ASN A 309 8.04 13.22 -5.69
N VAL A 310 6.80 13.70 -5.50
CA VAL A 310 5.68 12.86 -5.06
C VAL A 310 5.41 11.70 -6.00
N THR A 311 5.64 11.84 -7.30
CA THR A 311 5.49 10.73 -8.25
C THR A 311 6.46 9.61 -7.90
N ASP A 312 7.77 9.90 -7.87
CA ASP A 312 8.79 8.89 -7.58
C ASP A 312 8.66 8.31 -6.17
N LEU A 313 8.38 9.14 -5.17
CA LEU A 313 8.17 8.68 -3.79
C LEU A 313 7.00 7.70 -3.72
N ILE A 314 5.83 8.06 -4.27
CA ILE A 314 4.61 7.26 -4.15
C ILE A 314 4.72 5.96 -4.97
N LEU A 315 5.30 6.01 -6.17
CA LEU A 315 5.52 4.80 -6.97
C LEU A 315 6.59 3.90 -6.33
N GLY A 316 7.64 4.48 -5.75
CA GLY A 316 8.67 3.77 -4.98
C GLY A 316 8.09 2.94 -3.82
N ILE A 317 7.21 3.55 -3.01
CA ILE A 317 6.53 2.86 -1.90
C ILE A 317 5.34 1.97 -2.34
N SER A 318 4.97 2.00 -3.62
CA SER A 318 3.94 1.13 -4.22
C SER A 318 4.51 -0.19 -4.72
N LEU A 319 5.75 -0.17 -5.23
CA LEU A 319 6.43 -1.37 -5.72
C LEU A 319 6.58 -2.41 -4.61
N ARG A 320 6.50 -3.69 -4.97
CA ARG A 320 6.79 -4.82 -4.09
C ARG A 320 8.03 -5.52 -4.61
N VAL A 321 9.09 -5.42 -3.81
CA VAL A 321 10.43 -5.85 -4.22
C VAL A 321 11.07 -6.77 -3.19
N GLU A 322 12.03 -7.54 -3.65
CA GLU A 322 13.05 -8.21 -2.86
C GLU A 322 14.32 -7.36 -2.79
N ASN A 323 15.09 -7.57 -1.72
CA ASN A 323 16.24 -6.75 -1.34
C ASN A 323 15.94 -5.25 -1.13
N PRO A 324 14.80 -4.85 -0.49
CA PRO A 324 14.58 -3.45 -0.13
C PRO A 324 15.56 -3.00 0.97
N ALA A 325 15.68 -1.69 1.23
CA ALA A 325 16.33 -1.24 2.46
C ALA A 325 15.56 -1.74 3.70
N THR A 326 16.29 -1.96 4.81
CA THR A 326 15.69 -2.42 6.07
C THR A 326 14.60 -1.44 6.50
N ASN A 327 13.37 -1.90 6.73
CA ASN A 327 12.20 -1.04 7.02
C ASN A 327 11.78 -0.10 5.88
N HIS A 328 11.99 -0.47 4.62
CA HIS A 328 11.35 0.19 3.48
C HIS A 328 9.86 0.42 3.74
N TYR A 329 9.38 1.63 3.43
CA TYR A 329 8.00 1.99 3.67
C TYR A 329 7.12 1.49 2.53
N TYR A 330 6.31 0.47 2.76
CA TYR A 330 5.27 0.06 1.80
C TYR A 330 3.95 0.78 2.10
N GLY A 331 3.44 1.53 1.13
CA GLY A 331 2.13 2.18 1.23
C GLY A 331 0.99 1.26 0.80
N SER A 332 -0.23 1.62 1.21
CA SER A 332 -1.45 0.90 0.81
C SER A 332 -1.90 1.39 -0.55
N ILE A 333 -1.95 0.51 -1.55
CA ILE A 333 -2.31 0.87 -2.93
C ILE A 333 -3.61 1.69 -3.02
N GLY A 334 -4.64 1.32 -2.24
CA GLY A 334 -5.88 2.08 -2.20
C GLY A 334 -5.73 3.50 -1.63
N ARG A 335 -4.92 3.66 -0.59
CA ARG A 335 -4.67 4.96 0.06
C ARG A 335 -3.75 5.86 -0.74
N LEU A 336 -2.72 5.27 -1.35
CA LEU A 336 -1.84 5.97 -2.28
C LEU A 336 -2.62 6.48 -3.48
N GLY A 337 -3.52 5.67 -4.07
CA GLY A 337 -4.39 6.12 -5.16
C GLY A 337 -5.24 7.34 -4.76
N ARG A 338 -5.84 7.30 -3.55
CA ARG A 338 -6.59 8.44 -3.01
C ARG A 338 -5.73 9.69 -2.80
N ALA A 339 -4.51 9.54 -2.26
CA ALA A 339 -3.59 10.65 -2.06
C ALA A 339 -3.21 11.28 -3.40
N LEU A 340 -2.85 10.45 -4.38
CA LEU A 340 -2.53 10.90 -5.73
C LEU A 340 -3.70 11.61 -6.41
N ALA A 341 -4.96 11.24 -6.15
CA ALA A 341 -6.11 11.95 -6.71
C ALA A 341 -6.20 13.43 -6.25
N GLN A 342 -5.45 13.82 -5.21
CA GLN A 342 -5.39 15.17 -4.67
C GLN A 342 -4.12 15.94 -5.07
N THR A 343 -3.22 15.34 -5.87
CA THR A 343 -1.99 15.98 -6.35
C THR A 343 -2.28 17.09 -7.37
N ASN A 344 -1.40 18.09 -7.42
CA ASN A 344 -1.39 19.07 -8.51
C ASN A 344 -0.65 18.57 -9.77
N LYS A 345 0.07 17.44 -9.70
CA LYS A 345 0.87 16.85 -10.80
C LYS A 345 0.13 15.75 -11.58
N ARG A 346 -1.16 15.95 -11.81
CA ARG A 346 -2.06 14.92 -12.34
C ARG A 346 -1.55 14.24 -13.61
N ALA A 347 -1.17 15.01 -14.64
CA ALA A 347 -0.74 14.45 -15.91
C ALA A 347 0.53 13.57 -15.78
N GLU A 348 1.48 13.99 -14.94
CA GLU A 348 2.72 13.26 -14.68
C GLU A 348 2.43 11.92 -13.98
N VAL A 349 1.60 11.95 -12.93
CA VAL A 349 1.20 10.77 -12.17
C VAL A 349 0.45 9.77 -13.04
N GLU A 350 -0.51 10.25 -13.83
CA GLU A 350 -1.29 9.39 -14.71
C GLU A 350 -0.40 8.69 -15.75
N GLU A 351 0.51 9.44 -16.38
CA GLU A 351 1.42 8.89 -17.37
C GLU A 351 2.39 7.89 -16.75
N ALA A 352 2.96 8.19 -15.59
CA ALA A 352 3.91 7.31 -14.91
C ALA A 352 3.26 5.97 -14.51
N ILE A 353 2.04 5.99 -13.97
CA ILE A 353 1.34 4.76 -13.58
C ILE A 353 0.92 3.95 -14.82
N LEU A 354 0.36 4.59 -15.85
CA LEU A 354 -0.05 3.90 -17.07
C LEU A 354 1.14 3.31 -17.81
N ALA A 355 2.27 4.01 -17.85
CA ALA A 355 3.52 3.49 -18.40
C ALA A 355 4.00 2.25 -17.62
N ALA A 356 3.89 2.24 -16.29
CA ALA A 356 4.25 1.08 -15.48
C ALA A 356 3.35 -0.14 -15.74
N ILE A 357 2.04 0.07 -15.92
CA ILE A 357 1.11 -1.01 -16.33
C ILE A 357 1.50 -1.55 -17.71
N ALA A 358 1.85 -0.64 -18.63
CA ALA A 358 2.15 -0.95 -20.02
C ALA A 358 3.52 -1.59 -20.26
N ASP A 359 4.39 -1.60 -19.24
CA ASP A 359 5.78 -1.99 -19.38
C ASP A 359 5.96 -3.52 -19.36
N PRO A 360 6.37 -4.17 -20.47
CA PRO A 360 6.58 -5.60 -20.49
C PRO A 360 7.83 -6.06 -19.71
N GLU A 361 8.74 -5.16 -19.36
CA GLU A 361 9.94 -5.48 -18.57
C GLU A 361 9.66 -5.47 -17.07
N LEU A 362 8.56 -4.83 -16.63
CA LEU A 362 8.12 -4.91 -15.25
C LEU A 362 7.37 -6.23 -15.02
N ASP A 363 7.56 -6.83 -13.86
CA ASP A 363 6.95 -8.10 -13.54
C ASP A 363 5.42 -8.01 -13.40
N HIS A 364 4.74 -9.15 -13.58
CA HIS A 364 3.28 -9.21 -13.65
C HIS A 364 2.61 -8.68 -12.38
N TYR A 365 3.16 -9.02 -11.21
CA TYR A 365 2.61 -8.58 -9.95
C TYR A 365 2.66 -7.06 -9.79
N ASN A 366 3.83 -6.44 -10.01
CA ASN A 366 3.93 -4.98 -9.90
C ASN A 366 3.08 -4.25 -10.94
N ARG A 367 2.95 -4.77 -12.17
CA ARG A 367 2.04 -4.21 -13.18
C ARG A 367 0.58 -4.21 -12.72
N LEU A 368 0.14 -5.28 -12.06
CA LEU A 368 -1.20 -5.35 -11.45
C LEU A 368 -1.38 -4.40 -10.27
N LEU A 369 -0.34 -4.23 -9.43
CA LEU A 369 -0.40 -3.24 -8.36
C LEU A 369 -0.58 -1.83 -8.90
N PHE A 370 0.09 -1.47 -9.99
CA PHE A 370 -0.12 -0.19 -10.67
C PHE A 370 -1.49 -0.08 -11.34
N TYR A 371 -2.03 -1.17 -11.89
CA TYR A 371 -3.41 -1.20 -12.38
C TYR A 371 -4.40 -0.86 -11.28
N PHE A 372 -4.27 -1.49 -10.10
CA PHE A 372 -5.12 -1.17 -8.96
C PHE A 372 -4.85 0.21 -8.36
N LEU A 373 -3.61 0.68 -8.38
CA LEU A 373 -3.26 2.05 -7.98
C LEU A 373 -4.02 3.06 -8.85
N PHE A 374 -3.99 2.89 -10.17
CA PHE A 374 -4.70 3.76 -11.11
C PHE A 374 -6.21 3.66 -10.95
N LYS A 375 -6.76 2.46 -10.73
CA LYS A 375 -8.20 2.27 -10.45
C LYS A 375 -8.64 3.02 -9.21
N ASN A 376 -7.86 2.95 -8.13
CA ASN A 376 -8.13 3.68 -6.88
C ASN A 376 -7.96 5.20 -7.04
N TYR A 377 -6.91 5.63 -7.74
CA TYR A 377 -6.72 7.02 -8.15
C TYR A 377 -7.95 7.56 -8.87
N ASN A 378 -8.36 6.88 -9.95
CA ASN A 378 -9.47 7.32 -10.78
C ASN A 378 -10.81 7.27 -10.06
N TYR A 379 -10.99 6.31 -9.14
CA TYR A 379 -12.18 6.25 -8.29
C TYR A 379 -12.38 7.54 -7.48
N HIS A 380 -11.29 8.15 -7.01
CA HIS A 380 -11.30 9.35 -6.19
C HIS A 380 -11.26 10.67 -6.97
N ILE A 381 -11.16 10.64 -8.30
CA ILE A 381 -11.31 11.85 -9.11
C ILE A 381 -12.78 12.31 -9.12
N ALA A 382 -12.97 13.60 -8.84
CA ALA A 382 -14.30 14.22 -8.76
C ALA A 382 -14.89 14.53 -10.15
N ASP A 383 -14.06 14.85 -11.14
CA ASP A 383 -14.51 15.17 -12.49
C ASP A 383 -14.84 13.89 -13.29
N MET A 384 -16.11 13.77 -13.70
CA MET A 384 -16.63 12.58 -14.37
C MET A 384 -16.12 12.42 -15.81
N VAL A 385 -15.83 13.50 -16.52
CA VAL A 385 -15.29 13.44 -17.90
C VAL A 385 -13.90 12.85 -17.85
N ILE A 386 -13.07 13.42 -16.99
CA ILE A 386 -11.73 12.93 -16.69
C ILE A 386 -11.76 11.46 -16.26
N LYS A 387 -12.70 11.09 -15.37
CA LYS A 387 -12.82 9.73 -14.87
C LYS A 387 -13.10 8.73 -15.99
N GLN A 388 -13.93 9.11 -16.96
CA GLN A 388 -14.19 8.31 -18.15
C GLN A 388 -12.96 8.22 -19.05
N GLU A 389 -12.29 9.34 -19.35
CA GLU A 389 -11.07 9.37 -20.17
C GLU A 389 -9.97 8.48 -19.59
N ASN A 390 -9.76 8.57 -18.28
CA ASN A 390 -8.83 7.72 -17.55
C ASN A 390 -9.22 6.25 -17.59
N SER A 391 -10.51 5.92 -17.59
CA SER A 391 -10.96 4.53 -17.69
C SER A 391 -10.62 3.92 -19.05
N GLU A 392 -10.76 4.70 -20.14
CA GLU A 392 -10.34 4.27 -21.48
C GLU A 392 -8.82 4.13 -21.59
N ARG A 393 -8.06 5.08 -21.01
CA ARG A 393 -6.58 5.00 -20.95
C ARG A 393 -6.11 3.77 -20.16
N LEU A 394 -6.73 3.49 -19.02
CA LEU A 394 -6.44 2.31 -18.21
C LEU A 394 -6.72 1.02 -19.00
N LYS A 395 -7.85 0.95 -19.69
CA LYS A 395 -8.19 -0.20 -20.54
C LYS A 395 -7.12 -0.43 -21.61
N LYS A 396 -6.69 0.62 -22.31
CA LYS A 396 -5.62 0.54 -23.30
C LYS A 396 -4.28 0.08 -22.70
N ALA A 397 -3.93 0.54 -21.50
CA ALA A 397 -2.73 0.07 -20.82
C ALA A 397 -2.87 -1.41 -20.42
N ALA A 398 -4.04 -1.83 -19.93
CA ALA A 398 -4.32 -3.20 -19.52
C ALA A 398 -4.28 -4.21 -20.69
N GLU A 399 -4.56 -3.78 -21.93
CA GLU A 399 -4.42 -4.62 -23.14
C GLU A 399 -2.99 -5.12 -23.38
N THR A 400 -1.99 -4.49 -22.75
CA THR A 400 -0.58 -4.92 -22.81
C THR A 400 -0.23 -5.99 -21.78
N LEU A 401 -1.12 -6.25 -20.80
CA LEU A 401 -0.91 -7.29 -19.80
C LEU A 401 -0.94 -8.66 -20.47
N PRO A 402 -0.25 -9.66 -19.89
CA PRO A 402 -0.39 -11.04 -20.33
C PRO A 402 -1.84 -11.46 -20.48
N ASP A 403 -2.13 -12.23 -21.52
CA ASP A 403 -3.46 -12.70 -21.92
C ASP A 403 -4.31 -13.22 -20.74
N TYR A 404 -3.70 -14.00 -19.84
CA TYR A 404 -4.38 -14.59 -18.70
C TYR A 404 -4.87 -13.55 -17.69
N LEU A 405 -4.09 -12.47 -17.48
CA LEU A 405 -4.47 -11.35 -16.61
C LEU A 405 -5.50 -10.44 -17.29
N TYR A 406 -5.25 -10.08 -18.55
CA TYR A 406 -6.16 -9.20 -19.28
C TYR A 406 -7.57 -9.79 -19.38
N LYS A 407 -7.68 -11.09 -19.73
CA LYS A 407 -8.97 -11.79 -19.80
C LYS A 407 -9.68 -11.80 -18.45
N GLU A 408 -8.94 -11.93 -17.35
CA GLU A 408 -9.55 -11.91 -16.03
C GLU A 408 -10.06 -10.51 -15.64
N LEU A 409 -9.29 -9.46 -15.93
CA LEU A 409 -9.69 -8.08 -15.68
C LEU A 409 -10.85 -7.63 -16.57
N ALA A 410 -10.89 -8.04 -17.83
CA ALA A 410 -11.95 -7.67 -18.78
C ALA A 410 -13.32 -8.29 -18.45
N ASN A 411 -13.34 -9.32 -17.59
CA ASN A 411 -14.56 -9.98 -17.12
C ASN A 411 -15.08 -9.40 -15.79
N GLN A 412 -14.48 -8.32 -15.28
CA GLN A 412 -14.95 -7.52 -14.14
C GLN A 412 -15.70 -6.29 -14.61
#